data_AF-A0A529Y576-F1
#
_entry.id   AF-A0A529Y576-F1
#
_cell.length_a   1.000
_cell.length_b   1.000
_cell.length_c   1.000
_cell.angle_alpha   90.00
_cell.angle_beta   90.00
_cell.angle_gamma   90.00
#
_symmetry.space_group_name_H-M   'P 1'
#
loop_
_entity.id
_entity.type
_entity.pdbx_description
1 polymer ?
#
loop_
_entity_poly.entity_id
_entity_poly.type
_entity_poly.pdbx_seq_one_letter_code
_entity_poly.pdbx_strand_id
1 'polypeptide(L)' 'MLELRNVTKTIGAQEHIRDVSLTLQHGSLNVLLGPTLSGKTSLMRLMAGLD' A
#
# COMPACT_ATOMS: atom_id res chain seq x y z
N MET A 1 -14.49 4.64 4.72
CA MET A 1 -13.11 5.05 5.06
C MET A 1 -12.27 3.78 5.06
N LEU A 2 -11.18 3.74 4.31
CA LEU A 2 -10.21 2.64 4.36
C LEU A 2 -9.01 3.08 5.19
N GLU A 3 -8.51 2.21 6.05
CA GLU A 3 -7.37 2.52 6.90
C GLU A 3 -6.38 1.36 6.91
N LEU A 4 -5.10 1.68 6.69
CA LEU A 4 -3.98 0.78 6.87
C LEU A 4 -3.18 1.29 8.05
N ARG A 5 -2.86 0.40 8.99
CA ARG A 5 -2.11 0.71 10.21
C ARG A 5 -0.89 -0.20 10.27
N ASN A 6 0.29 0.43 10.26
CA ASN A 6 1.59 -0.25 10.38
C ASN A 6 1.75 -1.47 9.47
N VAL A 7 1.29 -1.35 8.23
CA VAL A 7 1.28 -2.47 7.29
C VAL A 7 2.67 -2.70 6.74
N THR A 8 3.16 -3.92 6.92
CA THR A 8 4.39 -4.43 6.31
C THR A 8 4.05 -5.65 5.48
N LYS A 9 4.63 -5.75 4.27
CA LYS A 9 4.46 -6.90 3.38
C LYS A 9 5.80 -7.30 2.80
N THR A 10 6.14 -8.55 3.02
CA THR A 10 7.35 -9.20 2.50
C THR A 10 6.95 -10.23 1.45
N ILE A 11 7.62 -10.21 0.30
CA ILE A 11 7.46 -11.20 -0.77
C ILE A 11 8.84 -11.81 -1.01
N GLY A 12 8.96 -13.11 -0.74
CA GLY A 12 10.28 -13.76 -0.70
C GLY A 12 11.18 -13.13 0.37
N ALA A 13 12.35 -12.64 -0.04
CA ALA A 13 13.33 -11.99 0.82
C ALA A 13 13.26 -10.45 0.81
N GLN A 14 12.30 -9.85 0.08
CA GLN A 14 12.20 -8.41 -0.09
C GLN A 14 10.95 -7.85 0.60
N GLU A 15 11.13 -6.79 1.39
CA GLU A 15 10.01 -6.00 1.90
C GLU A 15 9.52 -5.04 0.81
N HIS A 16 8.29 -5.28 0.34
CA HIS A 16 7.61 -4.48 -0.68
C HIS A 16 6.81 -3.33 -0.09
N ILE A 17 6.32 -3.49 1.15
CA ILE A 17 5.64 -2.45 1.93
C ILE A 17 6.32 -2.45 3.29
N ARG A 18 6.78 -1.29 3.76
CA ARG A 18 7.54 -1.13 5.00
C ARG A 18 6.84 -0.14 5.91
N ASP A 19 6.22 -0.65 6.97
CA ASP A 19 5.54 0.15 8.01
C ASP A 19 4.70 1.31 7.47
N VAL A 20 3.78 1.00 6.56
CA VAL A 20 2.92 2.02 5.95
C VAL A 20 1.64 2.17 6.76
N SER A 21 1.37 3.39 7.19
CA SER A 21 0.09 3.80 7.76
C SER A 21 -0.57 4.85 6.86
N LEU A 22 -1.81 4.61 6.43
CA LEU A 22 -2.53 5.52 5.53
C LEU A 22 -4.04 5.45 5.76
N THR A 23 -4.72 6.58 5.60
CA THR A 23 -6.18 6.67 5.72
C THR A 23 -6.74 7.24 4.42
N LEU A 24 -7.60 6.48 3.73
CA LEU A 24 -8.32 6.91 2.53
C LEU A 24 -9.75 7.28 2.89
N GLN A 25 -10.09 8.54 2.63
CA GLN A 25 -11.43 9.06 2.87
C GLN A 25 -12.37 8.73 1.70
N HIS A 26 -13.64 8.49 2.00
CA HIS A 26 -14.63 8.26 0.95
C HIS A 26 -14.83 9.56 0.14
N GLY A 27 -15.04 9.43 -1.18
CA GLY A 27 -15.21 10.57 -2.07
C GLY A 27 -13.92 11.39 -2.34
N SER A 28 -12.76 10.89 -1.93
CA SER A 28 -11.46 11.54 -2.20
C SER A 28 -10.73 10.89 -3.39
N LEU A 29 -10.05 11.71 -4.18
CA LEU A 29 -9.10 11.23 -5.19
C LEU A 29 -7.72 11.13 -4.56
N ASN A 30 -7.18 9.91 -4.49
CA ASN A 30 -5.86 9.64 -3.93
C ASN A 30 -4.91 9.21 -5.04
N VAL A 31 -3.70 9.78 -5.06
CA VAL A 31 -2.68 9.47 -6.07
C VAL A 31 -1.43 8.95 -5.37
N LEU A 32 -0.98 7.74 -5.74
CA LEU A 32 0.27 7.17 -5.25
C LEU A 32 1.42 7.53 -6.19
N LEU A 33 2.40 8.28 -5.71
CA LEU A 33 3.59 8.69 -6.44
C LEU A 33 4.84 8.00 -5.90
N GLY A 34 5.84 7.80 -6.75
CA GLY A 34 7.14 7.25 -6.36
C GLY A 34 7.84 6.51 -7.51
N PRO A 35 9.14 6.21 -7.36
CA PRO A 35 9.92 5.50 -8.38
C PRO A 35 9.41 4.07 -8.62
N THR A 36 9.80 3.45 -9.74
CA THR A 36 9.54 2.03 -9.99
C THR A 36 10.06 1.19 -8.80
N LEU A 37 9.35 0.11 -8.45
CA LEU A 37 9.64 -0.76 -7.30
C LEU A 37 9.46 -0.15 -5.90
N SER A 38 8.89 1.04 -5.77
CA SER A 38 8.61 1.67 -4.45
C SER A 38 7.44 1.05 -3.67
N GLY A 39 6.92 -0.12 -4.06
CA GLY A 39 5.82 -0.79 -3.36
C GLY A 39 4.39 -0.35 -3.77
N LYS A 40 4.22 0.59 -4.71
CA LYS A 40 2.88 1.09 -5.13
C LYS A 40 1.93 -0.02 -5.58
N THR A 41 2.36 -0.87 -6.53
CA THR A 41 1.53 -1.95 -7.05
C THR A 41 1.21 -2.98 -5.97
N SER A 42 2.19 -3.31 -5.11
CA SER A 42 1.97 -4.21 -3.98
C SER A 42 0.96 -3.64 -2.98
N LEU A 43 1.04 -2.34 -2.69
CA LEU A 43 0.08 -1.66 -1.82
C LEU A 43 -1.33 -1.64 -2.44
N MET A 44 -1.45 -1.37 -3.74
CA MET A 44 -2.74 -1.42 -4.44
C MET A 44 -3.37 -2.81 -4.42
N ARG A 45 -2.59 -3.87 -4.66
CA ARG A 45 -3.08 -5.26 -4.62
C ARG A 45 -3.53 -5.67 -3.22
N LEU A 46 -2.76 -5.28 -2.20
CA LEU A 46 -3.13 -5.49 -0.80
C LEU A 46 -4.44 -4.77 -0.44
N MET A 47 -4.60 -3.50 -0.84
CA MET A 47 -5.85 -2.76 -0.64
C MET A 47 -7.05 -3.36 -1.39
N ALA A 48 -6.82 -4.04 -2.51
CA ALA A 48 -7.85 -4.72 -3.30
C ALA A 48 -8.17 -6.14 -2.79
N GLY A 49 -7.48 -6.64 -1.76
CA GLY A 49 -7.66 -8.00 -1.24
C GLY A 49 -7.14 -9.09 -2.19
N LEU A 50 -6.18 -8.76 -3.06
CA LEU A 50 -5.63 -9.67 -4.07
C LEU A 50 -4.35 -10.40 -3.62
N ASP A 51 -3.79 -10.04 -2.45
CA ASP A 51 -2.56 -10.60 -1.86
C ASP A 51 -2.64 -10.69 -0.32
#